data_AF-J9UXR1-F1
#
_entry.id   AF-J9UXR1-F1
#
_cell.length_a   1.000
_cell.length_b   1.000
_cell.length_c   1.000
_cell.angle_alpha   90.00
_cell.angle_beta   90.00
_cell.angle_gamma   90.00
#
_symmetry.space_group_name_H-M   'P 1'
#
loop_
_entity.id
_entity.type
_entity.pdbx_description
1 polymer ?
#
loop_
_entity_poly.entity_id
_entity_poly.type
_entity_poly.pdbx_seq_one_letter_code
_entity_poly.pdbx_strand_id
1 'polypeptide(L)'
;MQKNTFKCKEFFNRYIVEETVYKEADNNELMPIKIYSRSTLGEKFNDEDIITINRPTFRENLDYVKAKENNNIDDDIFVWLDVRINDELATSLLDKWSTKDINEFAQVIKSFLLERRAL
;
A
#
# COMPACT_ATOMS: atom_id res chain seq x y z
N MET A 1 -18.05 7.58 5.70
CA MET A 1 -16.88 6.81 5.23
C MET A 1 -17.23 5.33 5.19
N GLN A 2 -16.65 4.58 4.24
CA GLN A 2 -16.76 3.11 4.23
C GLN A 2 -15.53 2.52 4.91
N LYS A 3 -15.73 1.91 6.08
CA LYS A 3 -14.69 1.21 6.84
C LYS A 3 -14.57 -0.22 6.37
N ASN A 4 -13.37 -0.63 5.97
CA ASN A 4 -13.05 -2.03 5.66
C ASN A 4 -11.96 -2.48 6.62
N THR A 5 -12.10 -3.67 7.19
CA THR A 5 -11.21 -4.18 8.23
C THR A 5 -10.83 -5.62 7.91
N PHE A 6 -9.54 -5.93 8.05
CA PHE A 6 -8.96 -7.23 7.70
C PHE A 6 -7.86 -7.61 8.69
N LYS A 7 -7.56 -8.89 8.83
CA LYS A 7 -6.31 -9.33 9.47
C LYS A 7 -5.13 -8.94 8.57
N CYS A 8 -4.08 -8.35 9.14
CA CYS A 8 -2.91 -7.89 8.38
C CYS A 8 -2.31 -9.01 7.52
N LYS A 9 -2.02 -10.17 8.12
CA LYS A 9 -1.47 -11.34 7.41
C LYS A 9 -2.26 -11.72 6.18
N GLU A 10 -3.57 -11.84 6.32
CA GLU A 10 -4.46 -12.22 5.23
C GLU A 10 -4.52 -11.14 4.15
N PHE A 11 -4.60 -9.87 4.58
CA PHE A 11 -4.70 -8.74 3.67
C PHE A 11 -3.45 -8.61 2.80
N PHE A 12 -2.25 -8.58 3.39
CA PHE A 12 -1.02 -8.45 2.63
C PHE A 12 -0.80 -9.64 1.69
N ASN A 13 -0.99 -10.88 2.18
CA ASN A 13 -0.76 -12.08 1.39
C ASN A 13 -1.74 -12.28 0.23
N ARG A 14 -2.86 -11.54 0.21
CA ARG A 14 -3.87 -11.59 -0.86
C ARG A 14 -3.39 -10.90 -2.14
N TYR A 15 -2.58 -9.85 -2.03
CA TYR A 15 -2.27 -8.99 -3.17
C TYR A 15 -0.90 -9.27 -3.77
N ILE A 16 -0.86 -9.19 -5.09
CA ILE A 16 0.37 -9.29 -5.89
C ILE A 16 1.06 -7.92 -5.91
N VAL A 17 2.37 -7.94 -5.81
CA VAL A 17 3.27 -6.80 -5.91
C VAL A 17 4.21 -6.98 -7.09
N GLU A 18 4.60 -5.88 -7.71
CA GLU A 18 5.59 -5.80 -8.77
C GLU A 18 6.96 -5.52 -8.15
N GLU A 19 7.93 -6.37 -8.45
CA GLU A 19 9.32 -6.21 -8.06
C GLU A 19 10.21 -6.10 -9.30
N THR A 20 11.24 -5.25 -9.22
CA THR A 20 12.28 -5.19 -10.24
C THR A 20 13.45 -6.03 -9.77
N VAL A 21 13.79 -7.07 -10.52
CA VAL A 21 14.97 -7.91 -10.27
C VAL A 21 15.92 -7.79 -11.46
N TYR A 22 17.20 -8.01 -11.23
CA TYR A 22 18.22 -7.94 -12.27
C TYR A 22 18.60 -9.34 -12.71
N LYS A 23 18.44 -9.62 -14.00
CA LYS A 23 18.86 -10.88 -14.62
C LYS A 23 20.13 -10.63 -15.43
N GLU A 24 21.10 -11.53 -15.27
CA GLU A 24 22.31 -11.53 -16.09
C GLU A 24 21.97 -11.96 -17.52
N ALA A 25 22.30 -11.11 -18.48
CA ALA A 25 22.20 -11.40 -19.91
C ALA A 25 23.46 -12.10 -20.42
N ASP A 26 23.41 -12.66 -21.64
CA ASP A 26 24.49 -13.44 -22.26
C ASP A 26 25.84 -12.69 -22.38
N ASN A 27 25.85 -11.37 -22.16
CA ASN A 27 27.02 -10.49 -22.19
C ASN A 27 27.48 -9.98 -20.80
N ASN A 28 27.12 -10.62 -19.70
CA ASN A 28 27.38 -10.16 -18.32
C ASN A 28 26.76 -8.78 -17.97
N GLU A 29 25.77 -8.32 -18.75
CA GLU A 29 25.01 -7.12 -18.44
C GLU A 29 23.81 -7.45 -17.54
N LEU A 30 23.58 -6.64 -16.50
CA LEU A 30 22.43 -6.76 -15.61
C LEU A 30 21.24 -6.01 -16.19
N MET A 31 20.24 -6.76 -16.67
CA MET A 31 19.00 -6.17 -17.20
C MET A 31 17.89 -6.18 -16.15
N PRO A 32 17.21 -5.05 -15.89
CA PRO A 32 16.06 -5.02 -15.00
C PRO A 32 14.87 -5.74 -15.66
N ILE A 33 14.32 -6.72 -14.98
CA ILE A 33 13.08 -7.40 -15.34
C ILE A 33 12.04 -7.18 -14.24
N LYS A 34 10.79 -7.02 -14.65
CA LYS A 34 9.66 -6.94 -13.73
C LYS A 34 9.15 -8.34 -13.45
N ILE A 35 9.03 -8.69 -12.19
CA ILE A 35 8.41 -9.92 -11.73
C ILE A 35 7.23 -9.60 -10.82
N TYR A 36 6.28 -10.53 -10.74
CA TYR A 36 5.10 -10.41 -9.92
C TYR A 36 5.17 -11.46 -8.81
N SER A 37 5.14 -11.03 -7.56
CA SER A 37 5.22 -11.88 -6.37
C SER A 37 4.09 -11.56 -5.40
N ARG A 38 3.83 -12.44 -4.43
CA ARG A 38 2.93 -12.09 -3.33
C ARG A 38 3.68 -11.20 -2.34
N SER A 39 2.96 -10.28 -1.71
CA SER A 39 3.53 -9.48 -0.63
C SER A 39 4.01 -10.40 0.51
N THR A 40 5.19 -10.07 1.04
CA THR A 40 5.81 -10.71 2.22
C THR A 40 5.58 -9.91 3.50
N LEU A 41 5.03 -8.68 3.41
CA LEU A 41 4.73 -7.83 4.56
C LEU A 41 3.86 -8.49 5.61
N GLY A 42 3.00 -9.45 5.22
CA GLY A 42 2.18 -10.21 6.16
C GLY A 42 3.02 -10.87 7.27
N GLU A 43 4.24 -11.31 6.98
CA GLU A 43 5.13 -11.97 7.94
C GLU A 43 5.61 -11.06 9.06
N LYS A 44 5.52 -9.73 8.89
CA LYS A 44 5.92 -8.73 9.89
C LYS A 44 4.87 -8.50 10.98
N PHE A 45 3.69 -9.07 10.82
CA PHE A 45 2.55 -8.87 11.72
C PHE A 45 2.25 -10.10 12.57
N ASN A 46 1.64 -9.88 13.72
CA ASN A 46 1.03 -10.93 14.52
C ASN A 46 -0.30 -11.40 13.90
N ASP A 47 -0.77 -12.59 14.27
CA ASP A 47 -2.02 -13.19 13.72
C ASP A 47 -3.28 -12.37 14.05
N GLU A 48 -3.22 -11.53 15.08
CA GLU A 48 -4.32 -10.70 15.56
C GLU A 48 -4.16 -9.22 15.16
N ASP A 49 -3.09 -8.85 14.45
CA ASP A 49 -2.94 -7.48 13.96
C ASP A 49 -3.97 -7.20 12.87
N ILE A 50 -4.56 -6.01 12.94
CA ILE A 50 -5.68 -5.60 12.09
C ILE A 50 -5.28 -4.39 11.26
N ILE A 51 -5.57 -4.46 9.96
CA ILE A 51 -5.55 -3.30 9.08
C ILE A 51 -6.97 -2.81 8.83
N THR A 52 -7.15 -1.50 8.95
CA THR A 52 -8.37 -0.77 8.61
C THR A 52 -8.08 0.18 7.46
N ILE A 53 -8.96 0.18 6.45
CA ILE A 53 -8.90 1.09 5.30
C ILE A 53 -10.23 1.83 5.21
N ASN A 54 -10.16 3.14 5.35
CA ASN A 54 -11.30 4.03 5.46
C ASN A 54 -11.44 4.88 4.19
N ARG A 55 -12.38 4.50 3.32
CA ARG A 55 -12.58 5.27 2.09
C ARG A 55 -13.20 6.63 2.39
N PRO A 56 -12.60 7.73 1.89
CA PRO A 56 -13.19 9.05 2.01
C PRO A 56 -14.51 9.09 1.26
N THR A 57 -15.46 9.83 1.80
CA THR A 57 -16.67 10.24 1.10
C THR A 57 -16.31 11.13 -0.08
N PHE A 58 -17.28 11.36 -0.99
CA PHE A 58 -17.09 12.27 -2.11
C PHE A 58 -16.58 13.65 -1.68
N ARG A 59 -17.14 14.18 -0.58
CA ARG A 59 -16.76 15.50 -0.04
C ARG A 59 -15.33 15.51 0.50
N GLU A 60 -14.97 14.53 1.32
CA GLU A 60 -13.61 14.40 1.86
C GLU A 60 -12.57 14.22 0.74
N ASN A 61 -12.92 13.46 -0.30
CA ASN A 61 -12.06 13.32 -1.48
C ASN A 61 -11.87 14.64 -2.24
N LEU A 62 -12.94 15.43 -2.40
CA LEU A 62 -12.87 16.75 -3.02
C LEU A 62 -11.96 17.70 -2.21
N ASP A 63 -12.09 17.66 -0.88
CA ASP A 63 -11.29 18.49 0.03
C ASP A 63 -9.80 18.08 -0.02
N TYR A 64 -9.50 16.77 -0.07
CA TYR A 64 -8.14 16.25 -0.26
C TYR A 64 -7.52 16.70 -1.59
N VAL A 65 -8.25 16.56 -2.71
CA VAL A 65 -7.75 16.98 -4.03
C VAL A 65 -7.44 18.47 -4.06
N LYS A 66 -8.33 19.31 -3.51
CA LYS A 66 -8.09 20.76 -3.39
C LYS A 66 -6.88 21.08 -2.53
N ALA A 67 -6.70 20.40 -1.40
CA ALA A 67 -5.54 20.61 -0.54
C ALA A 67 -4.23 20.24 -1.24
N LYS A 68 -4.23 19.12 -1.99
CA LYS A 68 -3.11 18.66 -2.81
C LYS A 68 -2.76 19.65 -3.92
N GLU A 69 -3.74 20.13 -4.68
CA GLU A 69 -3.52 21.11 -5.77
C GLU A 69 -2.94 22.43 -5.25
N ASN A 70 -3.25 22.80 -4.01
CA ASN A 70 -2.71 23.98 -3.34
C ASN A 70 -1.34 23.74 -2.66
N ASN A 71 -0.73 22.55 -2.81
CA ASN A 71 0.52 22.14 -2.15
C ASN A 71 0.47 22.23 -0.61
N ASN A 72 -0.71 22.06 -0.02
CA ASN A 72 -0.88 22.10 1.44
C ASN A 72 -0.62 20.74 2.11
N ILE A 73 -0.63 19.66 1.32
CA ILE A 73 -0.39 18.29 1.76
C ILE A 73 0.38 17.52 0.69
N ASP A 74 1.18 16.54 1.12
CA ASP A 74 1.84 15.60 0.23
C ASP A 74 0.85 14.54 -0.29
N ASP A 75 1.16 13.94 -1.44
CA ASP A 75 0.35 12.88 -2.04
C ASP A 75 0.56 11.54 -1.34
N ASP A 76 -0.09 11.38 -0.19
CA ASP A 76 0.01 10.20 0.65
C ASP A 76 -1.27 9.36 0.60
N ILE A 77 -1.19 8.20 -0.07
CA ILE A 77 -2.29 7.26 -0.21
C ILE A 77 -2.80 6.72 1.14
N PHE A 78 -1.93 6.62 2.14
CA PHE A 78 -2.27 6.12 3.46
C PHE A 78 -3.07 7.15 4.26
N VAL A 79 -2.73 8.44 4.11
CA VAL A 79 -3.51 9.54 4.70
C VAL A 79 -4.86 9.68 4.00
N TRP A 80 -4.84 9.68 2.66
CA TRP A 80 -6.06 9.83 1.85
C TRP A 80 -7.12 8.77 2.17
N LEU A 81 -6.69 7.53 2.38
CA LEU A 81 -7.56 6.40 2.72
C LEU A 81 -7.65 6.12 4.22
N ASP A 82 -7.12 7.01 5.08
CA ASP A 82 -6.99 6.83 6.54
C ASP A 82 -6.68 5.37 6.91
N VAL A 83 -5.57 4.87 6.35
CA VAL A 83 -5.12 3.49 6.53
C VAL A 83 -4.52 3.36 7.92
N ARG A 84 -5.04 2.43 8.70
CA ARG A 84 -4.62 2.20 10.08
C ARG A 84 -4.22 0.76 10.31
N ILE A 85 -3.19 0.55 11.11
CA ILE A 85 -2.78 -0.75 11.63
C ILE A 85 -2.90 -0.68 13.14
N ASN A 86 -3.72 -1.55 13.75
CA ASN A 86 -4.00 -1.53 15.19
C ASN A 86 -4.35 -0.12 15.71
N ASP A 87 -5.23 0.57 14.98
CA ASP A 87 -5.70 1.94 15.22
C ASP A 87 -4.66 3.07 15.04
N GLU A 88 -3.38 2.76 14.86
CA GLU A 88 -2.33 3.72 14.51
C GLU A 88 -2.32 4.03 13.02
N LEU A 89 -2.14 5.31 12.66
CA LEU A 89 -2.10 5.73 11.25
C LEU A 89 -0.86 5.12 10.59
N ALA A 90 -1.03 4.46 9.45
CA ALA A 90 0.03 3.72 8.78
C ALA A 90 1.28 4.56 8.55
N THR A 91 1.14 5.85 8.20
CA THR A 91 2.27 6.77 7.99
C THR A 91 3.18 6.89 9.21
N SER A 92 2.63 6.95 10.43
CA SER A 92 3.42 6.99 11.66
C SER A 92 4.21 5.72 11.95
N LEU A 93 3.85 4.61 11.29
CA LEU A 93 4.54 3.33 11.39
C LEU A 93 5.63 3.16 10.32
N LEU A 94 5.58 3.92 9.22
CA LEU A 94 6.49 3.79 8.08
C LEU A 94 7.92 4.21 8.40
N ASP A 95 8.15 5.10 9.37
CA ASP A 95 9.49 5.54 9.76
C ASP A 95 10.38 4.40 10.26
N LYS A 96 9.79 3.27 10.66
CA LYS A 96 10.48 2.07 11.13
C LYS A 96 10.69 1.03 10.02
N TRP A 97 10.12 1.26 8.84
CA TRP A 97 10.08 0.31 7.74
C TRP A 97 11.12 0.66 6.67
N SER A 98 11.59 -0.37 5.95
CA SER A 98 12.50 -0.12 4.82
C SER A 98 11.74 0.52 3.67
N THR A 99 12.45 1.24 2.79
CA THR A 99 11.86 1.77 1.55
C THR A 99 11.19 0.68 0.70
N LYS A 100 11.74 -0.54 0.73
CA LYS A 100 11.11 -1.71 0.08
C LYS A 100 9.73 -1.98 0.68
N ASP A 101 9.65 -2.10 2.00
CA ASP A 101 8.41 -2.39 2.72
C ASP A 101 7.34 -1.32 2.46
N ILE A 102 7.73 -0.05 2.49
CA ILE A 102 6.82 1.07 2.21
C ILE A 102 6.27 0.99 0.78
N ASN A 103 7.13 0.73 -0.20
CA ASN A 103 6.74 0.58 -1.60
C ASN A 103 5.80 -0.63 -1.78
N GLU A 104 6.13 -1.76 -1.15
CA GLU A 104 5.30 -2.95 -1.19
C GLU A 104 3.91 -2.68 -0.60
N PHE A 105 3.83 -1.97 0.53
CA PHE A 105 2.56 -1.59 1.14
C PHE A 105 1.73 -0.68 0.22
N ALA A 106 2.36 0.34 -0.37
CA ALA A 106 1.68 1.24 -1.29
C ALA A 106 1.13 0.48 -2.53
N GLN A 107 1.87 -0.51 -3.03
CA GLN A 107 1.41 -1.37 -4.12
C GLN A 107 0.22 -2.23 -3.71
N VAL A 108 0.26 -2.85 -2.53
CA VAL A 108 -0.86 -3.64 -1.98
C VAL A 108 -2.13 -2.80 -1.86
N ILE A 109 -2.02 -1.58 -1.32
CA ILE A 109 -3.17 -0.66 -1.22
C ILE A 109 -3.72 -0.29 -2.60
N LYS A 110 -2.86 -0.02 -3.59
CA LYS A 110 -3.29 0.26 -4.97
C LYS A 110 -4.01 -0.94 -5.59
N SER A 111 -3.50 -2.16 -5.40
CA SER A 111 -4.12 -3.39 -5.87
C SER A 111 -5.51 -3.60 -5.26
N PHE A 112 -5.67 -3.37 -3.95
CA PHE A 112 -6.97 -3.40 -3.27
C PHE A 112 -7.98 -2.40 -3.88
N LEU A 113 -7.54 -1.20 -4.23
CA LEU A 113 -8.42 -0.21 -4.86
C LEU A 113 -8.88 -0.64 -6.27
N LEU A 114 -8.00 -1.30 -7.03
CA LEU A 114 -8.29 -1.76 -8.39
C LEU A 114 -9.22 -2.98 -8.41
N GLU A 115 -9.06 -3.94 -7.50
CA GLU A 115 -9.88 -5.15 -7.42
C GLU A 115 -11.38 -4.82 -7.34
N ARG A 116 -11.77 -3.79 -6.57
CA ARG A 116 -13.17 -3.37 -6.47
C ARG A 116 -13.72 -2.58 -7.66
N ARG A 117 -12.90 -2.20 -8.65
CA ARG A 117 -13.41 -1.63 -9.91
C ARG A 117 -13.85 -2.72 -10.90
N ALA A 118 -13.41 -3.97 -10.68
CA ALA A 118 -13.69 -5.11 -11.54
C ALA A 118 -14.90 -5.95 -11.09
N LEU A 119 -15.47 -5.64 -9.92
CA LEU A 119 -16.68 -6.24 -9.34
C LEU A 119 -17.82 -5.21 -9.36
#